data_AF-C4WY63-F1
#
_entry.id   AF-C4WY63-F1
#
_cell.length_a   1.000
_cell.length_b   1.000
_cell.length_c   1.000
_cell.angle_alpha   90.00
_cell.angle_beta   90.00
_cell.angle_gamma   90.00
#
_symmetry.space_group_name_H-M   'P 1'
#
loop_
_entity.id
_entity.type
_entity.pdbx_description
1 polymer ?
#
loop_
_entity_poly.entity_id
_entity_poly.type
_entity_poly.pdbx_seq_one_letter_code
_entity_poly.pdbx_strand_id
1 'polypeptide(L)'
;MSVQNSLEIALSVMKMLPSHTSKEILIIGSSLSSCDPGEINTSIEMLKTHNIRVSMIHLAAEVRMFRHLCNETKGKHNVIVDDVHFKHILWSLVEPVPLPNSVDASCVKMGFPQELEQKPPFTTCSCHLAEGGKLNAKGFFCPQCNSKYCELPVECKCCGLILVSSLHLARSLHHLVPIKPFIKIELEEGSSAYCYGCRKRIKVPAENVYFCESCKKHYCDGCDIYVHNTLHVCPGCAVKRDEKR
;
A
#
# COMPACT_ATOMS: atom_id res chain seq x y z
N MET A 1 8.94 22.99 -16.06
CA MET A 1 8.25 22.48 -14.85
C MET A 1 8.89 23.16 -13.65
N SER A 2 8.15 23.57 -12.61
CA SER A 2 8.77 24.06 -11.37
C SER A 2 8.61 23.00 -10.29
N VAL A 3 9.69 22.27 -10.03
CA VAL A 3 9.73 21.25 -8.98
C VAL A 3 9.71 21.88 -7.60
N GLN A 4 10.33 23.05 -7.44
CA GLN A 4 10.35 23.77 -6.16
C GLN A 4 8.93 24.09 -5.67
N ASN A 5 8.09 24.70 -6.51
CA ASN A 5 6.73 25.08 -6.12
C ASN A 5 5.89 23.85 -5.74
N SER A 6 6.04 22.74 -6.48
CA SER A 6 5.35 21.49 -6.15
C SER A 6 5.79 20.93 -4.80
N LEU A 7 7.09 20.99 -4.48
CA LEU A 7 7.62 20.55 -3.19
C LEU A 7 7.13 21.45 -2.05
N GLU A 8 7.07 22.76 -2.23
CA GLU A 8 6.60 23.70 -1.20
C GLU A 8 5.12 23.52 -0.88
N ILE A 9 4.28 23.35 -1.91
CA ILE A 9 2.85 23.05 -1.74
C ILE A 9 2.70 21.71 -1.00
N ALA A 10 3.39 20.65 -1.45
CA ALA A 10 3.33 19.35 -0.79
C ALA A 10 3.80 19.43 0.67
N LEU A 11 4.87 20.19 0.94
CA LEU A 11 5.41 20.41 2.27
C LEU A 11 4.40 21.14 3.18
N SER A 12 3.65 22.12 2.67
CA SER A 12 2.61 22.80 3.45
C SER A 12 1.50 21.84 3.91
N VAL A 13 1.11 20.90 3.05
CA VAL A 13 0.10 19.87 3.36
C VAL A 13 0.66 18.84 4.34
N MET A 14 1.88 18.35 4.09
CA MET A 14 2.55 17.33 4.88
C MET A 14 2.96 17.81 6.28
N LYS A 15 3.12 19.12 6.50
CA LYS A 15 3.36 19.72 7.82
C LYS A 15 2.20 19.51 8.78
N MET A 16 0.96 19.46 8.28
CA MET A 16 -0.24 19.25 9.09
C MET A 16 -0.39 17.79 9.53
N LEU A 17 0.33 16.85 8.89
CA LEU A 17 0.24 15.43 9.21
C LEU A 17 1.06 15.07 10.45
N PRO A 18 0.56 14.16 11.30
CA PRO A 18 1.27 13.70 12.49
C PRO A 18 2.65 13.10 12.20
N SER A 19 3.54 13.14 13.20
CA SER A 19 4.92 12.63 13.11
C SER A 19 5.02 11.11 12.87
N HIS A 20 4.03 10.34 13.31
CA HIS A 20 3.99 8.88 13.14
C HIS A 20 3.60 8.44 11.72
N THR A 21 3.22 9.37 10.85
CA THR A 21 2.83 9.06 9.46
C THR A 21 4.07 9.01 8.56
N SER A 22 4.14 8.02 7.67
CA SER A 22 5.14 7.99 6.60
C SER A 22 4.78 9.05 5.55
N LYS A 23 5.62 10.07 5.41
CA LYS A 23 5.41 11.17 4.47
C LYS A 23 6.19 10.89 3.19
N GLU A 24 5.49 10.48 2.15
CA GLU A 24 6.09 10.15 0.86
C GLU A 24 5.52 11.03 -0.26
N ILE A 25 6.39 11.48 -1.16
CA ILE A 25 6.05 12.23 -2.36
C ILE A 25 6.56 11.45 -3.57
N LEU A 26 5.67 11.18 -4.53
CA LEU A 26 6.03 10.61 -5.82
C LEU A 26 5.88 11.69 -6.90
N ILE A 27 6.97 12.01 -7.59
CA ILE A 27 6.96 12.96 -8.71
C ILE A 27 7.16 12.19 -10.01
N ILE A 28 6.25 12.38 -10.96
CA ILE A 28 6.38 11.86 -12.32
C ILE A 28 6.73 13.04 -13.22
N GLY A 29 7.95 13.04 -13.76
CA GLY A 29 8.50 14.12 -14.57
C GLY A 29 8.92 13.67 -15.95
N SER A 30 8.81 14.55 -16.94
CA SER A 30 9.33 14.34 -18.30
C SER A 30 10.30 15.43 -18.75
N SER A 31 10.46 16.48 -17.95
CA SER A 31 11.25 17.65 -18.32
C SER A 31 12.67 17.54 -17.78
N LEU A 32 13.64 17.65 -18.68
CA LEU A 32 15.06 17.63 -18.36
C LEU A 32 15.53 18.85 -17.55
N SER A 33 14.73 19.92 -17.53
CA SER A 33 15.03 21.16 -16.83
C SER A 33 13.88 21.56 -15.90
N SER A 34 14.24 22.06 -14.73
CA SER A 34 13.33 22.73 -13.82
C SER A 34 13.56 24.24 -13.94
N CYS A 35 12.48 25.01 -14.03
CA CYS A 35 12.54 26.47 -14.00
C CYS A 35 11.96 26.89 -12.66
N ASP A 36 12.83 26.97 -11.65
CA ASP A 36 12.46 27.29 -10.28
C ASP A 36 12.86 28.74 -9.94
N PRO A 37 12.04 29.48 -9.18
CA PRO A 37 12.30 30.88 -8.85
C PRO A 37 13.41 31.06 -7.80
N GLY A 38 13.72 30.04 -7.00
CA GLY A 38 14.70 30.10 -5.92
C GLY A 38 15.63 28.89 -5.86
N GLU A 39 16.38 28.79 -4.76
CA GLU A 39 17.35 27.70 -4.56
C GLU A 39 16.70 26.42 -4.02
N ILE A 40 16.60 25.40 -4.86
CA ILE A 40 16.00 24.10 -4.51
C ILE A 40 16.67 23.41 -3.31
N ASN A 41 17.97 23.65 -3.08
CA ASN A 41 18.72 23.04 -1.97
C ASN A 41 18.12 23.39 -0.60
N THR A 42 17.62 24.62 -0.45
CA THR A 42 16.93 25.05 0.78
C THR A 42 15.66 24.22 1.02
N SER A 43 14.88 23.97 -0.03
CA SER A 43 13.70 23.10 0.03
C SER A 43 14.08 21.65 0.36
N ILE A 44 15.21 21.15 -0.15
CA ILE A 44 15.75 19.81 0.17
C ILE A 44 16.05 19.70 1.68
N GLU A 45 16.71 20.69 2.26
CA GLU A 45 17.01 20.72 3.70
C GLU A 45 15.74 20.77 4.55
N MET A 46 14.73 21.54 4.12
CA MET A 46 13.43 21.56 4.80
C MET A 46 12.73 20.20 4.75
N LEU A 47 12.76 19.51 3.61
CA LEU A 47 12.18 18.16 3.47
C LEU A 47 12.88 17.15 4.38
N LYS A 48 14.22 17.23 4.47
CA LYS A 48 15.03 16.39 5.36
C LYS A 48 14.69 16.60 6.82
N THR A 49 14.52 17.87 7.23
CA THR A 49 14.13 18.24 8.60
C THR A 49 12.76 17.67 8.98
N HIS A 50 11.82 17.60 8.03
CA HIS A 50 10.47 17.06 8.25
C HIS A 50 10.36 15.55 7.97
N ASN A 51 11.49 14.84 7.73
CA ASN A 51 11.53 13.43 7.38
C ASN A 51 10.61 13.04 6.21
N ILE A 52 10.52 13.91 5.18
CA ILE A 52 9.72 13.66 3.98
C ILE A 52 10.60 12.97 2.94
N ARG A 53 10.12 11.84 2.42
CA ARG A 53 10.80 11.06 1.39
C ARG A 53 10.27 11.41 0.00
N VAL A 54 11.16 11.70 -0.94
CA VAL A 54 10.77 12.05 -2.32
C VAL A 54 11.34 11.04 -3.30
N SER A 55 10.45 10.29 -3.96
CA SER A 55 10.81 9.42 -5.08
C SER A 55 10.38 10.05 -6.39
N MET A 56 11.19 9.88 -7.43
CA MET A 56 10.95 10.47 -8.73
C MET A 56 11.04 9.42 -9.83
N ILE A 57 10.08 9.47 -10.74
CA ILE A 57 10.10 8.70 -11.98
C ILE A 57 10.24 9.69 -13.12
N HIS A 58 11.32 9.57 -13.89
CA HIS A 58 11.62 10.45 -15.01
C HIS A 58 11.47 9.72 -16.35
N LEU A 59 10.86 10.37 -17.34
CA LEU A 59 10.88 9.90 -18.72
C LEU A 59 12.27 10.08 -19.36
N ALA A 60 12.76 9.02 -20.02
CA ALA A 60 13.89 8.97 -20.95
C ALA A 60 15.30 9.30 -20.41
N ALA A 61 15.48 10.27 -19.51
CA ALA A 61 16.81 10.64 -19.05
C ALA A 61 16.87 10.92 -17.55
N GLU A 62 18.08 10.75 -17.01
CA GLU A 62 18.41 11.07 -15.64
C GLU A 62 18.92 12.51 -15.50
N VAL A 63 18.33 13.26 -14.57
CA VAL A 63 18.78 14.61 -14.24
C VAL A 63 19.51 14.58 -12.90
N ARG A 64 20.76 15.06 -12.89
CA ARG A 64 21.65 15.03 -11.70
C ARG A 64 21.02 15.69 -10.47
N MET A 65 20.35 16.83 -10.64
CA MET A 65 19.70 17.55 -9.53
C MET A 65 18.61 16.71 -8.86
N PHE A 66 17.79 16.02 -9.65
CA PHE A 66 16.72 15.18 -9.14
C PHE A 66 17.24 13.89 -8.49
N ARG A 67 18.32 13.31 -9.03
CA ARG A 67 19.04 12.22 -8.35
C ARG A 67 19.55 12.67 -6.98
N HIS A 68 20.11 13.87 -6.89
CA HIS A 68 20.57 14.44 -5.62
C HIS A 68 19.42 14.64 -4.61
N LEU A 69 18.30 15.23 -5.04
CA LEU A 69 17.07 15.36 -4.24
C LEU A 69 16.58 14.01 -3.67
N CYS A 70 16.47 12.98 -4.51
CA CYS A 70 16.03 11.65 -4.08
C CYS A 70 17.02 11.02 -3.09
N ASN A 71 18.33 11.16 -3.31
CA ASN A 71 19.35 10.59 -2.42
C ASN A 71 19.32 11.26 -1.03
N GLU A 72 19.23 12.60 -0.98
CA GLU A 72 19.16 13.33 0.30
C GLU A 72 17.91 13.01 1.11
N THR A 73 16.78 12.79 0.43
CA THR A 73 15.49 12.46 1.07
C THR A 73 15.27 10.95 1.26
N LYS A 74 16.27 10.10 0.97
CA LYS A 74 16.20 8.62 1.03
C LYS A 74 15.12 8.01 0.12
N GLY A 75 14.76 8.71 -0.95
CA GLY A 75 13.87 8.22 -2.00
C GLY A 75 14.60 7.44 -3.10
N LYS A 76 13.88 7.13 -4.19
CA LYS A 76 14.44 6.47 -5.38
C LYS A 76 14.21 7.35 -6.61
N HIS A 77 15.24 7.48 -7.45
CA HIS A 77 15.13 8.11 -8.77
C HIS A 77 15.18 7.01 -9.84
N ASN A 78 14.11 6.85 -10.61
CA ASN A 78 13.99 5.83 -11.65
C ASN A 78 13.79 6.48 -13.02
N VAL A 79 14.42 5.94 -14.06
CA VAL A 79 14.25 6.40 -15.44
C VAL A 79 13.45 5.38 -16.24
N ILE A 80 12.41 5.83 -16.91
CA ILE A 80 11.57 5.01 -17.78
C ILE A 80 12.31 4.73 -19.08
N VAL A 81 12.35 3.45 -19.45
CA VAL A 81 12.89 2.98 -20.74
C VAL A 81 11.71 2.60 -21.63
N ASP A 82 10.89 1.65 -21.16
CA ASP A 82 9.71 1.14 -21.86
C ASP A 82 8.47 1.16 -20.96
N ASP A 83 7.29 0.98 -21.57
CA ASP A 83 6.00 0.91 -20.86
C ASP A 83 5.94 -0.24 -19.84
N VAL A 84 6.56 -1.38 -20.17
CA VAL A 84 6.67 -2.54 -19.27
C VAL A 84 7.54 -2.18 -18.06
N HIS A 85 8.67 -1.51 -18.31
CA HIS A 85 9.56 -1.05 -17.24
C HIS A 85 8.86 -0.02 -16.34
N PHE A 86 8.10 0.92 -16.91
CA PHE A 86 7.32 1.88 -16.15
C PHE A 86 6.32 1.19 -15.21
N LYS A 87 5.58 0.18 -15.70
CA LYS A 87 4.68 -0.63 -14.86
C LYS A 87 5.43 -1.30 -13.72
N HIS A 88 6.59 -1.91 -13.98
CA HIS A 88 7.41 -2.51 -12.92
C HIS A 88 7.85 -1.49 -11.87
N ILE A 89 8.29 -0.29 -12.28
CA ILE A 89 8.66 0.77 -11.35
C ILE A 89 7.46 1.17 -10.49
N LEU A 90 6.29 1.38 -11.09
CA LEU A 90 5.07 1.71 -10.35
C LEU A 90 4.72 0.62 -9.33
N TRP A 91 4.73 -0.65 -9.73
CA TRP A 91 4.47 -1.77 -8.83
C TRP A 91 5.45 -1.83 -7.67
N SER A 92 6.73 -1.53 -7.90
CA SER A 92 7.74 -1.49 -6.83
C SER A 92 7.53 -0.38 -5.79
N LEU A 93 6.72 0.63 -6.12
CA LEU A 93 6.36 1.74 -5.23
C LEU A 93 5.03 1.52 -4.51
N VAL A 94 4.24 0.52 -4.92
CA VAL A 94 2.99 0.14 -4.23
C VAL A 94 3.30 -0.52 -2.89
N GLU A 95 4.41 -1.26 -2.81
CA GLU A 95 4.81 -1.91 -1.57
C GLU A 95 5.26 -0.88 -0.53
N PRO A 96 4.68 -0.89 0.69
CA PRO A 96 5.05 0.06 1.73
C PRO A 96 6.51 -0.17 2.13
N VAL A 97 7.30 0.90 2.12
CA VAL A 97 8.73 0.79 2.41
C VAL A 97 8.96 0.69 3.92
N PRO A 98 9.86 -0.19 4.38
CA PRO A 98 10.21 -0.27 5.78
C PRO A 98 10.77 1.06 6.27
N LEU A 99 10.14 1.60 7.32
CA LEU A 99 10.67 2.74 8.05
C LEU A 99 11.90 2.28 8.86
N PRO A 100 12.93 3.13 9.03
CA PRO A 100 14.03 2.82 9.94
C PRO A 100 13.51 2.66 11.37
N ASN A 101 14.14 1.76 12.15
CA ASN A 101 13.75 1.41 13.53
C ASN A 101 13.77 2.59 14.54
N SER A 102 14.18 3.79 14.11
CA SER A 102 14.27 5.00 14.91
C SER A 102 12.97 5.81 14.99
N VAL A 103 11.89 5.35 14.35
CA VAL A 103 10.59 6.05 14.35
C VAL A 103 9.75 5.52 15.50
N ASP A 104 9.30 6.41 16.38
CA ASP A 104 8.43 6.06 17.50
C ASP A 104 7.09 5.50 16.99
N ALA A 105 6.80 4.26 17.36
CA ALA A 105 5.52 3.62 17.07
C ALA A 105 4.44 4.20 17.99
N SER A 106 3.74 5.23 17.53
CA SER A 106 2.59 5.79 18.24
C SER A 106 1.34 4.95 17.99
N CYS A 107 0.62 4.58 19.06
CA CYS A 107 -0.71 3.99 18.91
C CYS A 107 -1.71 5.09 18.53
N VAL A 108 -2.43 4.90 17.43
CA VAL A 108 -3.46 5.84 16.96
C VAL A 108 -4.82 5.27 17.31
N LYS A 109 -5.67 6.08 17.92
CA LYS A 109 -7.06 5.70 18.18
C LYS A 109 -7.83 5.67 16.86
N MET A 110 -8.37 4.51 16.50
CA MET A 110 -9.21 4.32 15.31
C MET A 110 -10.64 3.97 15.70
N GLY A 111 -11.61 4.38 14.87
CA GLY A 111 -13.02 4.02 15.02
C GLY A 111 -13.44 3.01 13.96
N PHE A 112 -14.09 1.93 14.39
CA PHE A 112 -14.74 0.95 13.50
C PHE A 112 -16.24 1.21 13.51
N PRO A 113 -16.77 1.99 12.55
CA PRO A 113 -18.19 2.24 12.47
C PRO A 113 -18.94 0.98 12.01
N GLN A 114 -20.13 0.78 12.55
CA GLN A 114 -21.05 -0.26 12.08
C GLN A 114 -22.08 0.36 11.13
N GLU A 115 -22.48 -0.39 10.11
CA GLU A 115 -23.63 -0.05 9.28
C GLU A 115 -24.89 -0.43 10.09
N LEU A 116 -25.66 0.57 10.52
CA LEU A 116 -26.94 0.30 11.18
C LEU A 116 -27.99 0.03 10.09
N GLU A 117 -28.50 -1.20 10.04
CA GLU A 117 -29.57 -1.61 9.12
C GLU A 117 -30.96 -1.10 9.51
N GLN A 118 -31.10 -0.49 10.70
CA GLN A 118 -32.36 0.07 11.15
C GLN A 118 -32.79 1.13 10.15
N LYS A 119 -33.93 0.94 9.45
CA LYS A 119 -34.56 1.91 8.52
C LYS A 119 -34.52 3.32 9.13
N PRO A 120 -33.50 4.16 8.87
CA PRO A 120 -33.46 5.46 9.50
C PRO A 120 -34.29 6.39 8.61
N PRO A 121 -34.86 7.48 9.16
CA PRO A 121 -35.27 8.58 8.32
C PRO A 121 -34.09 9.04 7.46
N PHE A 122 -34.40 9.54 6.26
CA PHE A 122 -33.46 10.21 5.39
C PHE A 122 -32.65 11.25 6.19
N THR A 123 -31.39 10.96 6.44
CA THR A 123 -30.51 11.77 7.30
C THR A 123 -29.41 12.40 6.47
N THR A 124 -29.01 13.61 6.85
CA THR A 124 -27.90 14.32 6.22
C THR A 124 -26.57 13.70 6.63
N CYS A 125 -25.65 13.62 5.66
CA CYS A 125 -24.28 13.15 5.89
C CYS A 125 -23.40 14.33 6.30
N SER A 126 -22.55 14.15 7.31
CA SER A 126 -21.61 15.18 7.77
C SER A 126 -20.54 15.54 6.73
N CYS A 127 -20.31 14.70 5.72
CA CYS A 127 -19.39 15.01 4.61
C CYS A 127 -19.91 16.12 3.70
N HIS A 128 -21.21 16.11 3.40
CA HIS A 128 -21.82 16.94 2.35
C HIS A 128 -22.71 18.04 2.91
N LEU A 129 -22.51 18.41 4.18
CA LEU A 129 -23.24 19.53 4.81
C LEU A 129 -23.07 20.83 4.02
N ALA A 130 -21.89 21.07 3.45
CA ALA A 130 -21.58 22.28 2.69
C ALA A 130 -22.05 22.24 1.21
N GLU A 131 -22.26 21.05 0.64
CA GLU A 131 -22.53 20.85 -0.79
C GLU A 131 -24.02 20.60 -1.10
N GLY A 132 -24.93 20.95 -0.19
CA GLY A 132 -26.37 20.75 -0.40
C GLY A 132 -26.87 19.35 -0.08
N GLY A 133 -26.28 18.69 0.92
CA GLY A 133 -26.89 17.62 1.74
C GLY A 133 -27.76 16.59 1.01
N LYS A 134 -27.16 15.71 0.20
CA LYS A 134 -27.88 14.54 -0.31
C LYS A 134 -28.34 13.66 0.86
N LEU A 135 -29.65 13.48 0.95
CA LEU A 135 -30.29 12.64 1.94
C LEU A 135 -30.12 11.18 1.57
N ASN A 136 -29.32 10.45 2.35
CA ASN A 136 -29.11 9.02 2.15
C ASN A 136 -29.73 8.25 3.31
N ALA A 137 -30.28 7.06 3.05
CA ALA A 137 -30.72 6.16 4.12
C ALA A 137 -29.51 5.43 4.73
N LYS A 138 -28.62 4.90 3.89
CA LYS A 138 -27.43 4.15 4.32
C LYS A 138 -26.28 5.07 4.72
N GLY A 139 -25.47 4.62 5.67
CA GLY A 139 -24.26 5.31 6.10
C GLY A 139 -23.63 4.67 7.33
N PHE A 140 -22.40 5.09 7.59
CA PHE A 140 -21.57 4.66 8.71
C PHE A 140 -21.67 5.67 9.84
N PHE A 141 -21.83 5.17 11.07
CA PHE A 141 -21.95 6.02 12.25
C PHE A 141 -20.65 6.03 13.05
N CYS A 142 -20.15 7.22 13.37
CA CYS A 142 -18.96 7.36 14.22
C CYS A 142 -19.25 6.80 15.63
N PRO A 143 -18.43 5.89 16.18
CA PRO A 143 -18.68 5.30 17.49
C PRO A 143 -18.51 6.29 18.66
N GLN A 144 -17.86 7.44 18.45
CA GLN A 144 -17.60 8.41 19.52
C GLN A 144 -18.62 9.55 19.56
N CYS A 145 -19.07 10.05 18.40
CA CYS A 145 -19.98 11.21 18.31
C CYS A 145 -21.27 10.93 17.54
N ASN A 146 -21.47 9.70 17.06
CA ASN A 146 -22.66 9.26 16.31
C ASN A 146 -22.99 10.07 15.05
N SER A 147 -22.00 10.77 14.48
CA SER A 147 -22.17 11.48 13.21
C SER A 147 -22.15 10.51 12.02
N LYS A 148 -22.95 10.81 10.99
CA LYS A 148 -23.14 9.95 9.82
C LYS A 148 -22.17 10.30 8.68
N TYR A 149 -21.55 9.26 8.12
CA TYR A 149 -20.65 9.30 6.97
C TYR A 149 -21.17 8.39 5.85
N CYS A 150 -20.99 8.78 4.58
CA CYS A 150 -21.43 7.98 3.44
C CYS A 150 -20.38 6.96 2.99
N GLU A 151 -19.10 7.28 3.16
CA GLU A 151 -17.97 6.48 2.70
C GLU A 151 -16.91 6.38 3.79
N LEU A 152 -16.09 5.34 3.69
CA LEU A 152 -14.93 5.08 4.55
C LEU A 152 -13.73 4.77 3.65
N PRO A 153 -12.50 5.11 4.04
CA PRO A 153 -12.10 5.71 5.32
C PRO A 153 -12.23 7.24 5.34
N VAL A 154 -12.63 7.81 6.48
CA VAL A 154 -12.79 9.27 6.64
C VAL A 154 -12.40 9.70 8.05
N GLU A 155 -11.77 10.87 8.18
CA GLU A 155 -11.58 11.53 9.47
C GLU A 155 -12.86 12.25 9.91
N CYS A 156 -13.36 11.91 11.10
CA CYS A 156 -14.59 12.47 11.61
C CYS A 156 -14.47 13.97 11.90
N LYS A 157 -15.17 14.81 11.13
CA LYS A 157 -15.22 16.27 11.31
C LYS A 157 -15.76 16.75 12.67
N CYS A 158 -16.48 15.90 13.41
CA CYS A 158 -17.02 16.25 14.72
C CYS A 158 -16.05 15.95 15.89
N CYS A 159 -15.27 14.86 15.81
CA CYS A 159 -14.42 14.41 16.93
C CYS A 159 -12.96 14.12 16.57
N GLY A 160 -12.56 14.24 15.30
CA GLY A 160 -11.20 13.97 14.82
C GLY A 160 -10.82 12.49 14.76
N LEU A 161 -11.74 11.57 15.06
CA LEU A 161 -11.46 10.13 15.04
C LEU A 161 -11.38 9.61 13.59
N ILE A 162 -10.32 8.87 13.26
CA ILE A 162 -10.19 8.23 11.94
C ILE A 162 -11.12 7.01 11.89
N LEU A 163 -12.07 7.03 10.98
CA LEU A 163 -13.04 5.96 10.76
C LEU A 163 -12.55 5.05 9.64
N VAL A 164 -12.39 3.75 9.94
CA VAL A 164 -11.88 2.75 9.01
C VAL A 164 -12.70 1.48 9.12
N SER A 165 -12.90 0.77 8.00
CA SER A 165 -13.48 -0.58 8.03
C SER A 165 -12.42 -1.61 8.41
N SER A 166 -12.79 -2.61 9.21
CA SER A 166 -11.91 -3.74 9.56
C SER A 166 -11.37 -4.46 8.31
N LEU A 167 -12.16 -4.49 7.23
CA LEU A 167 -11.77 -5.07 5.95
C LEU A 167 -10.60 -4.33 5.29
N HIS A 168 -10.51 -3.00 5.44
CA HIS A 168 -9.42 -2.23 4.87
C HIS A 168 -8.09 -2.54 5.56
N LEU A 169 -8.11 -2.67 6.90
CA LEU A 169 -6.93 -3.11 7.65
C LEU A 169 -6.56 -4.55 7.33
N ALA A 170 -7.56 -5.44 7.23
CA ALA A 170 -7.33 -6.83 6.91
C ALA A 170 -6.67 -7.00 5.54
N ARG A 171 -7.05 -6.17 4.56
CA ARG A 171 -6.41 -6.15 3.26
C ARG A 171 -4.94 -5.80 3.35
N SER A 172 -4.51 -4.88 4.20
CA SER A 172 -3.08 -4.51 4.32
C SER A 172 -2.22 -5.51 5.10
N LEU A 173 -2.83 -6.51 5.77
CA LEU A 173 -2.11 -7.50 6.58
C LEU A 173 -1.07 -8.31 5.79
N HIS A 174 -1.25 -8.50 4.48
CA HIS A 174 -0.28 -9.26 3.67
C HIS A 174 1.08 -8.58 3.56
N HIS A 175 1.14 -7.25 3.66
CA HIS A 175 2.41 -6.54 3.73
C HIS A 175 3.10 -6.69 5.10
N LEU A 176 2.32 -6.84 6.17
CA LEU A 176 2.84 -7.02 7.53
C LEU A 176 3.32 -8.45 7.78
N VAL A 177 2.68 -9.43 7.15
CA VAL A 177 3.01 -10.85 7.29
C VAL A 177 3.10 -11.47 5.90
N PRO A 178 4.19 -11.21 5.16
CA PRO A 178 4.38 -11.79 3.84
C PRO A 178 4.50 -13.31 3.95
N ILE A 179 3.98 -14.01 2.94
CA ILE A 179 4.18 -15.44 2.80
C ILE A 179 5.61 -15.73 2.38
N LYS A 180 6.20 -16.76 2.98
CA LYS A 180 7.51 -17.26 2.58
C LYS A 180 7.41 -17.86 1.17
N PRO A 181 8.37 -17.59 0.27
CA PRO A 181 8.39 -18.17 -1.05
C PRO A 181 8.41 -19.70 -0.95
N PHE A 182 7.73 -20.37 -1.87
CA PHE A 182 7.78 -21.83 -1.92
C PHE A 182 9.11 -22.28 -2.55
N ILE A 183 9.65 -23.37 -2.00
CA ILE A 183 10.92 -23.92 -2.45
C ILE A 183 10.66 -24.81 -3.65
N LYS A 184 11.35 -24.53 -4.76
CA LYS A 184 11.33 -25.40 -5.93
C LYS A 184 12.07 -26.69 -5.59
N ILE A 185 11.39 -27.83 -5.77
CA ILE A 185 11.96 -29.16 -5.58
C ILE A 185 11.96 -29.93 -6.89
N GLU A 186 12.98 -30.77 -7.07
CA GLU A 186 13.05 -31.75 -8.15
C GLU A 186 12.54 -33.08 -7.61
N LEU A 187 11.53 -33.65 -8.25
CA LEU A 187 10.96 -34.95 -7.90
C LEU A 187 11.60 -36.03 -8.76
N GLU A 188 11.83 -37.21 -8.18
CA GLU A 188 12.33 -38.38 -8.92
C GLU A 188 11.34 -38.84 -10.00
N GLU A 189 11.89 -39.25 -11.15
CA GLU A 189 11.15 -39.75 -12.31
C GLU A 189 10.32 -40.98 -11.93
N GLY A 190 8.99 -40.81 -11.80
CA GLY A 190 8.06 -41.86 -11.43
C GLY A 190 7.12 -41.50 -10.26
N SER A 191 7.40 -40.43 -9.53
CA SER A 191 6.52 -39.95 -8.47
C SER A 191 5.34 -39.14 -9.04
N SER A 192 4.10 -39.55 -8.72
CA SER A 192 2.90 -38.80 -9.07
C SER A 192 2.51 -37.84 -7.94
N ALA A 193 2.91 -36.59 -8.05
CA ALA A 193 2.47 -35.55 -7.12
C ALA A 193 1.17 -34.89 -7.61
N TYR A 194 0.27 -34.59 -6.67
CA TYR A 194 -0.92 -33.79 -6.92
C TYR A 194 -0.74 -32.41 -6.29
N CYS A 195 -1.09 -31.36 -7.03
CA CYS A 195 -1.11 -30.01 -6.48
C CYS A 195 -2.23 -29.89 -5.44
N TYR A 196 -1.92 -29.45 -4.23
CA TYR A 196 -2.91 -29.29 -3.17
C TYR A 196 -3.96 -28.22 -3.49
N GLY A 197 -3.59 -27.17 -4.23
CA GLY A 197 -4.50 -26.07 -4.57
C GLY A 197 -5.52 -26.44 -5.65
N CYS A 198 -5.05 -26.86 -6.83
CA CYS A 198 -5.91 -27.13 -7.98
C CYS A 198 -6.26 -28.60 -8.19
N ARG A 199 -5.70 -29.52 -7.38
CA ARG A 199 -5.87 -30.98 -7.50
C ARG A 199 -5.43 -31.58 -8.85
N LYS A 200 -4.69 -30.81 -9.67
CA LYS A 200 -4.11 -31.32 -10.92
C LYS A 200 -2.91 -32.22 -10.62
N ARG A 201 -2.78 -33.28 -11.42
CA ARG A 201 -1.59 -34.16 -11.42
C ARG A 201 -0.43 -33.41 -12.06
N ILE A 202 0.67 -33.27 -11.34
CA ILE A 202 1.89 -32.63 -11.83
C ILE A 202 2.69 -33.68 -12.61
N LYS A 203 2.99 -33.39 -13.88
CA LYS A 203 3.78 -34.30 -14.74
C LYS A 203 5.25 -33.89 -14.68
N VAL A 204 6.07 -34.68 -13.98
CA VAL A 204 7.53 -34.57 -14.02
C VAL A 204 8.02 -35.18 -15.35
N PRO A 205 8.92 -34.55 -16.14
CA PRO A 205 9.78 -33.38 -15.85
C PRO A 205 9.28 -32.04 -16.44
N ALA A 206 8.07 -32.00 -17.02
CA ALA A 206 7.58 -30.83 -17.76
C ALA A 206 7.16 -29.65 -16.88
N GLU A 207 6.77 -29.91 -15.63
CA GLU A 207 6.27 -28.87 -14.70
C GLU A 207 7.11 -28.80 -13.42
N ASN A 208 7.44 -27.57 -13.01
CA ASN A 208 8.10 -27.30 -11.74
C ASN A 208 7.17 -27.58 -10.57
N VAL A 209 7.71 -28.17 -9.50
CA VAL A 209 7.00 -28.46 -8.25
C VAL A 209 7.50 -27.53 -7.16
N TYR A 210 6.57 -26.85 -6.51
CA TYR A 210 6.84 -25.94 -5.40
C TYR A 210 6.38 -26.55 -4.09
N PHE A 211 7.18 -26.38 -3.04
CA PHE A 211 6.95 -26.96 -1.72
C PHE A 211 6.90 -25.87 -0.64
N CYS A 212 5.86 -25.92 0.19
CA CYS A 212 5.74 -25.03 1.34
C CYS A 212 6.30 -25.70 2.61
N GLU A 213 7.35 -25.13 3.21
CA GLU A 213 8.00 -25.66 4.43
C GLU A 213 7.05 -25.75 5.64
N SER A 214 6.15 -24.77 5.77
CA SER A 214 5.26 -24.66 6.94
C SER A 214 4.16 -25.72 6.94
N CYS A 215 3.50 -25.94 5.80
CA CYS A 215 2.41 -26.92 5.71
C CYS A 215 2.83 -28.27 5.13
N LYS A 216 4.03 -28.38 4.56
CA LYS A 216 4.58 -29.57 3.90
C LYS A 216 3.69 -30.10 2.76
N LYS A 217 3.14 -29.19 1.95
CA LYS A 217 2.27 -29.51 0.80
C LYS A 217 2.91 -29.05 -0.51
N HIS A 218 2.55 -29.72 -1.60
CA HIS A 218 3.06 -29.45 -2.95
C HIS A 218 2.08 -28.57 -3.76
N TYR A 219 2.65 -27.69 -4.58
CA TYR A 219 1.96 -26.75 -5.45
C TYR A 219 2.56 -26.79 -6.85
N CYS A 220 1.73 -26.59 -7.87
CA CYS A 220 2.19 -26.36 -9.25
C CYS A 220 2.50 -24.87 -9.47
N ASP A 221 3.18 -24.56 -10.56
CA ASP A 221 3.58 -23.20 -10.95
C ASP A 221 2.42 -22.19 -10.96
N GLY A 222 1.29 -22.55 -11.59
CA GLY A 222 0.12 -21.67 -11.60
C GLY A 222 -0.48 -21.40 -10.21
N CYS A 223 -0.42 -22.39 -9.31
CA CYS A 223 -0.87 -22.19 -7.93
C CYS A 223 0.14 -21.39 -7.10
N ASP A 224 1.44 -21.53 -7.37
CA ASP A 224 2.48 -20.73 -6.74
C ASP A 224 2.29 -19.24 -7.07
N ILE A 225 2.16 -18.91 -8.35
CA ILE A 225 1.92 -17.54 -8.82
C ILE A 225 0.63 -16.97 -8.21
N TYR A 226 -0.46 -17.75 -8.22
CA TYR A 226 -1.75 -17.29 -7.69
C TYR A 226 -1.72 -17.03 -6.18
N VAL A 227 -1.00 -17.87 -5.43
CA VAL A 227 -0.83 -17.70 -3.98
C VAL A 227 0.01 -16.47 -3.67
N HIS A 228 1.10 -16.23 -4.41
CA HIS A 228 2.01 -15.11 -4.17
C HIS A 228 1.47 -13.76 -4.64
N ASN A 229 0.72 -13.72 -5.75
CA ASN A 229 0.28 -12.46 -6.36
C ASN A 229 -1.16 -12.07 -6.02
N THR A 230 -2.02 -13.01 -5.63
CA THR A 230 -3.46 -12.73 -5.44
C THR A 230 -3.96 -13.09 -4.06
N LEU A 231 -3.73 -14.33 -3.60
CA LEU A 231 -4.27 -14.76 -2.30
C LEU A 231 -3.46 -14.21 -1.12
N HIS A 232 -2.15 -14.07 -1.29
CA HIS A 232 -1.18 -13.75 -0.25
C HIS A 232 -1.28 -14.62 1.02
N VAL A 233 -1.90 -15.79 0.90
CA VAL A 233 -2.10 -16.76 1.99
C VAL A 233 -1.96 -18.15 1.40
N CYS A 234 -1.08 -18.96 2.00
CA CYS A 234 -0.95 -20.37 1.63
C CYS A 234 -2.20 -21.15 2.08
N PRO A 235 -2.98 -21.76 1.17
CA PRO A 235 -4.19 -22.52 1.51
C PRO A 235 -3.89 -23.68 2.48
N GLY A 236 -2.69 -24.25 2.36
CA GLY A 236 -2.24 -25.36 3.19
C GLY A 236 -2.03 -24.96 4.65
N CYS A 237 -1.48 -23.77 4.88
CA CYS A 237 -1.26 -23.19 6.21
C CYS A 237 -2.55 -22.67 6.84
N ALA A 238 -3.47 -22.12 6.03
CA ALA A 238 -4.76 -21.65 6.52
C ALA A 238 -5.54 -22.78 7.20
N VAL A 239 -5.61 -23.96 6.56
CA VAL A 239 -6.31 -25.12 7.12
C VAL A 239 -5.63 -25.68 8.37
N LYS A 240 -4.28 -25.75 8.39
CA LYS A 240 -3.54 -26.29 9.55
C LYS A 240 -3.58 -25.36 10.78
N ARG A 241 -3.89 -24.07 10.63
CA ARG A 241 -3.94 -23.13 11.75
C ARG A 241 -5.11 -23.44 12.71
N ASP A 242 -6.18 -24.06 12.23
CA ASP A 242 -7.35 -24.40 13.06
C ASP A 242 -7.14 -25.65 13.94
N GLU A 243 -6.15 -26.50 13.65
CA GLU A 243 -5.88 -27.72 14.45
C GLU A 243 -5.11 -27.45 15.76
N LYS A 244 -4.68 -26.21 16.00
CA LYS A 244 -3.95 -25.81 17.22
C LYS A 244 -4.75 -24.91 18.16
N ARG A 245 -6.09 -24.88 18.03
CA ARG A 245 -7.00 -24.21 18.97
C ARG A 245 -7.63 -25.20 19.93
#